data_AF-A0A838D135-F1
#
_entry.id   AF-A0A838D135-F1
#
_cell.length_a   1.000
_cell.length_b   1.000
_cell.length_c   1.000
_cell.angle_alpha   90.00
_cell.angle_beta   90.00
_cell.angle_gamma   90.00
#
_symmetry.space_group_name_H-M   'P 1'
#
loop_
_entity.id
_entity.type
_entity.pdbx_description
1 polymer ?
#
loop_
_entity_poly.entity_id
_entity_poly.type
_entity_poly.pdbx_seq_one_letter_code
_entity_poly.pdbx_strand_id
1 'polypeptide(L)'
;MRVIADAVLYEGYVLWPYTRSALKNQQRFTWGGVYPQGWPEDRSELVVQCLVEGDGEPAVDVRARFLHVVRRQLHDACGQAVDELTVDGERHLSWDEAVEREIVAGAGPFRIAAGHEEEVLEGGAGRIVRTWEPLAGVLSVVTREMAPGL
;
A
#
# COMPACT_ATOMS: atom_id res chain seq x y z
N MET A 1 0.88 -13.96 -15.60
CA MET A 1 0.48 -14.06 -14.17
C MET A 1 0.43 -12.73 -13.43
N ARG A 2 1.26 -11.72 -13.73
CA ARG A 2 1.25 -10.44 -12.99
C ARG A 2 -0.07 -9.66 -13.09
N VAL A 3 -0.72 -9.67 -14.25
CA VAL A 3 -1.97 -8.94 -14.52
C VAL A 3 -3.12 -9.30 -13.56
N ILE A 4 -3.23 -10.58 -13.16
CA ILE A 4 -4.27 -11.01 -12.20
C ILE A 4 -3.93 -10.49 -10.80
N ALA A 5 -2.66 -10.60 -10.39
CA ALA A 5 -2.22 -10.06 -9.10
C ALA A 5 -2.37 -8.54 -9.03
N ASP A 6 -2.11 -7.82 -10.14
CA ASP A 6 -2.35 -6.38 -10.26
C ASP A 6 -3.84 -6.06 -10.10
N ALA A 7 -4.70 -6.78 -10.82
CA ALA A 7 -6.14 -6.59 -10.73
C ALA A 7 -6.66 -6.74 -9.29
N VAL A 8 -6.24 -7.80 -8.59
CA VAL A 8 -6.63 -8.05 -7.19
C VAL A 8 -6.04 -7.01 -6.23
N LEU A 9 -4.78 -6.58 -6.44
CA LEU A 9 -4.13 -5.57 -5.58
C LEU A 9 -4.86 -4.23 -5.63
N TYR A 10 -5.39 -3.85 -6.80
CA TYR A 10 -6.06 -2.58 -7.01
C TYR A 10 -7.58 -2.64 -6.86
N GLU A 11 -8.20 -3.82 -6.82
CA GLU A 11 -9.65 -3.99 -6.74
C GLU A 11 -10.27 -3.19 -5.59
N GLY A 12 -9.66 -3.24 -4.40
CA GLY A 12 -10.12 -2.46 -3.25
C GLY A 12 -9.71 -0.99 -3.26
N TYR A 13 -8.68 -0.61 -4.02
CA TYR A 13 -8.14 0.76 -4.05
C TYR A 13 -8.86 1.67 -5.03
N VAL A 14 -9.25 1.15 -6.19
CA VAL A 14 -9.93 1.91 -7.26
C VAL A 14 -11.35 2.33 -6.84
N LEU A 15 -11.96 1.63 -5.89
CA LEU A 15 -13.34 1.86 -5.46
C LEU A 15 -13.51 3.04 -4.47
N TRP A 16 -12.44 3.76 -4.13
CA TRP A 16 -12.45 4.76 -3.04
C TRP A 16 -12.19 6.19 -3.52
N PRO A 17 -13.05 7.17 -3.17
CA PRO A 17 -12.89 8.56 -3.63
C PRO A 17 -11.66 9.24 -3.01
N TYR A 18 -10.87 9.94 -3.84
CA TYR A 18 -9.54 10.48 -3.47
C TYR A 18 -9.57 11.91 -2.91
N THR A 19 -10.44 12.21 -1.94
CA THR A 19 -10.44 13.53 -1.27
C THR A 19 -10.43 13.40 0.26
N ARG A 20 -9.55 14.14 0.95
CA ARG A 20 -9.46 14.11 2.42
C ARG A 20 -10.78 14.51 3.11
N SER A 21 -11.59 15.36 2.47
CA SER A 21 -12.90 15.80 2.98
C SER A 21 -14.02 14.75 2.85
N ALA A 22 -13.80 13.65 2.12
CA ALA A 22 -14.76 12.56 2.08
C ALA A 22 -14.77 11.88 3.46
N LEU A 23 -15.90 11.98 4.18
CA LEU A 23 -16.11 11.33 5.50
C LEU A 23 -15.72 9.85 5.48
N LYS A 24 -15.93 9.20 4.33
CA LYS A 24 -15.61 7.79 4.11
C LYS A 24 -14.08 7.52 4.19
N ASN A 25 -13.21 8.49 3.89
CA ASN A 25 -11.75 8.32 3.93
C ASN A 25 -11.15 8.33 5.34
N GLN A 26 -11.93 8.70 6.36
CA GLN A 26 -11.46 8.67 7.76
C GLN A 26 -11.34 7.24 8.30
N GLN A 27 -12.07 6.28 7.73
CA GLN A 27 -11.93 4.85 8.01
C GLN A 27 -11.90 4.08 6.69
N ARG A 28 -10.69 3.78 6.21
CA ARG A 28 -10.50 2.90 5.05
C ARG A 28 -10.77 1.45 5.46
N PHE A 29 -11.96 0.95 5.14
CA PHE A 29 -12.18 -0.49 5.14
C PHE A 29 -11.80 -1.04 3.75
N THR A 30 -10.52 -1.36 3.57
CA THR A 30 -10.09 -2.18 2.43
C THR A 30 -10.24 -3.64 2.82
N TRP A 31 -10.91 -4.42 1.97
CA TRP A 31 -10.87 -5.88 2.10
C TRP A 31 -9.41 -6.31 1.93
N GLY A 32 -8.86 -6.98 2.96
CA GLY A 32 -7.45 -7.39 2.98
C GLY A 32 -6.47 -6.37 3.56
N GLY A 33 -6.93 -5.27 4.16
CA GLY A 33 -6.05 -4.35 4.91
C GLY A 33 -5.35 -5.04 6.08
N VAL A 34 -4.04 -4.82 6.20
CA VAL A 34 -3.21 -5.27 7.33
C VAL A 34 -2.67 -4.04 8.04
N TYR A 35 -2.88 -3.97 9.35
CA TYR A 35 -2.52 -2.85 10.20
C TYR A 35 -1.35 -3.22 11.12
N PRO A 36 -0.58 -2.22 11.60
CA PRO A 36 0.39 -2.47 12.66
C PRO A 36 -0.26 -3.12 13.88
N GLN A 37 0.48 -4.00 14.58
CA GLN A 37 -0.01 -4.61 15.81
C GLN A 37 -0.41 -3.55 16.85
N GLY A 38 -1.59 -3.68 17.45
CA GLY A 38 -2.13 -2.73 18.43
C GLY A 38 -2.96 -1.58 17.84
N TRP A 39 -3.21 -1.56 16.53
CA TRP A 39 -4.21 -0.68 15.93
C TRP A 39 -5.65 -1.16 16.21
N PRO A 40 -6.64 -0.26 16.36
CA PRO A 40 -8.03 -0.63 16.71
C PRO A 40 -8.70 -1.60 15.73
N GLU A 41 -8.31 -1.57 14.45
CA GLU A 41 -8.80 -2.43 13.38
C GLU A 41 -8.20 -3.85 13.38
N ASP A 42 -7.25 -4.11 14.31
CA ASP A 42 -6.70 -5.36 14.86
C ASP A 42 -6.14 -6.44 13.91
N ARG A 43 -6.45 -6.39 12.61
CA ARG A 43 -5.89 -7.33 11.64
C ARG A 43 -4.44 -6.98 11.32
N SER A 44 -3.52 -7.61 12.06
CA SER A 44 -2.06 -7.47 11.87
C SER A 44 -1.42 -8.63 11.12
N GLU A 45 -2.23 -9.59 10.67
CA GLU A 45 -1.80 -10.79 9.96
C GLU A 45 -2.66 -11.03 8.71
N LEU A 46 -2.02 -11.54 7.65
CA LEU A 46 -2.67 -12.05 6.45
C LEU A 46 -2.12 -13.46 6.18
N VAL A 47 -3.03 -14.43 6.05
CA VAL A 47 -2.67 -15.82 5.71
C VAL A 47 -3.29 -16.17 4.36
N VAL A 48 -2.47 -16.73 3.48
CA VAL A 48 -2.90 -17.25 2.18
C VAL A 48 -2.42 -18.70 2.05
N GLN A 49 -3.30 -19.56 1.55
CA GLN A 49 -3.00 -20.96 1.24
C GLN A 49 -3.23 -21.19 -0.24
N CYS A 50 -2.32 -21.90 -0.89
CA CYS A 50 -2.44 -22.30 -2.28
C CYS A 50 -2.08 -23.77 -2.42
N LEU A 51 -2.84 -24.48 -3.27
CA LEU A 51 -2.49 -25.83 -3.69
C LEU A 51 -1.57 -25.73 -4.91
N VAL A 52 -0.49 -26.49 -4.88
CA VAL A 52 0.47 -26.59 -5.98
C VAL A 52 0.51 -28.04 -6.43
N GLU A 53 0.14 -28.28 -7.68
CA GLU A 53 0.21 -29.60 -8.31
C GLU A 53 1.40 -29.61 -9.29
N GLY A 54 2.26 -30.61 -9.17
CA GLY A 54 3.42 -30.79 -10.02
C GLY A 54 4.13 -32.10 -9.70
N ASP A 55 4.87 -32.63 -10.68
CA ASP A 55 5.68 -33.83 -10.49
C ASP A 55 6.94 -33.51 -9.65
N GLY A 56 7.30 -34.40 -8.74
CA GLY A 56 8.51 -34.25 -7.91
C GLY A 56 8.36 -33.22 -6.77
N GLU A 57 9.42 -32.45 -6.53
CA GLU A 57 9.43 -31.34 -5.56
C GLU A 57 9.28 -29.99 -6.29
N PRO A 58 8.05 -29.45 -6.43
CA PRO A 58 7.85 -28.19 -7.14
C PRO A 58 8.50 -27.03 -6.39
N ALA A 59 9.29 -26.23 -7.10
CA ALA A 59 9.82 -24.97 -6.58
C ALA A 59 8.77 -23.86 -6.69
N VAL A 60 8.58 -23.09 -5.61
CA VAL A 60 7.60 -21.99 -5.54
C VAL A 60 8.29 -20.70 -5.18
N ASP A 61 8.19 -19.70 -6.06
CA ASP A 61 8.59 -18.33 -5.79
C ASP A 61 7.41 -17.55 -5.22
N VAL A 62 7.59 -16.98 -4.02
CA VAL A 62 6.57 -16.16 -3.37
C VAL A 62 7.01 -14.69 -3.37
N ARG A 63 6.06 -13.79 -3.67
CA ARG A 63 6.26 -12.34 -3.55
C ARG A 63 5.05 -11.74 -2.85
N ALA A 64 5.29 -11.01 -1.78
CA ALA A 64 4.25 -10.23 -1.12
C ALA A 64 4.21 -8.83 -1.76
N ARG A 65 3.08 -8.48 -2.35
CA ARG A 65 2.82 -7.16 -2.92
C ARG A 65 1.68 -6.51 -2.16
N PHE A 66 1.86 -5.26 -1.78
CA PHE A 66 0.86 -4.51 -1.01
C PHE A 66 0.95 -3.03 -1.31
N LEU A 67 -0.13 -2.32 -1.00
CA LEU A 67 -0.23 -0.88 -1.10
C LEU A 67 0.11 -0.25 0.26
N HIS A 68 1.23 0.45 0.31
CA HIS A 68 1.64 1.21 1.49
C HIS A 68 1.10 2.63 1.43
N VAL A 69 0.49 3.09 2.52
CA VAL A 69 -0.09 4.43 2.61
C VAL A 69 1.01 5.50 2.60
N VAL A 70 0.85 6.49 1.72
CA VAL A 70 1.72 7.67 1.63
C VAL A 70 0.86 8.91 1.75
N ARG A 71 1.13 9.78 2.72
CA ARG A 71 0.39 11.03 2.88
C ARG A 71 0.92 12.06 1.89
N ARG A 72 0.09 12.47 0.94
CA ARG A 72 0.36 13.56 0.00
C ARG A 72 -0.25 14.85 0.54
N GLN A 73 0.59 15.78 0.96
CA GLN A 73 0.21 17.06 1.54
C GLN A 73 0.67 18.22 0.65
N LEU A 74 -0.26 19.07 0.24
CA LEU A 74 0.04 20.34 -0.40
C LEU A 74 0.46 21.37 0.62
N HIS A 75 1.45 22.17 0.25
CA HIS A 75 1.83 23.40 0.93
C HIS A 75 1.77 24.55 -0.07
N ASP A 76 1.10 25.65 0.27
CA ASP A 76 1.03 26.85 -0.57
C ASP A 76 2.39 27.57 -0.65
N ALA A 77 2.45 28.68 -1.41
CA ALA A 77 3.66 29.50 -1.56
C ALA A 77 4.20 30.06 -0.23
N CYS A 78 3.34 30.18 0.80
CA CYS A 78 3.71 30.60 2.15
C CYS A 78 4.15 29.41 3.04
N GLY A 79 4.12 28.19 2.51
CA GLY A 79 4.44 26.95 3.23
C GLY A 79 3.31 26.40 4.10
N GLN A 80 2.11 26.98 4.03
CA GLN A 80 0.96 26.52 4.82
C GLN A 80 0.35 25.27 4.22
N ALA A 81 0.04 24.28 5.06
CA ALA A 81 -0.62 23.06 4.63
C ALA A 81 -2.06 23.35 4.17
N VAL A 82 -2.41 22.93 2.96
CA VAL A 82 -3.73 23.16 2.34
C VAL A 82 -4.30 21.88 1.76
N ASP A 83 -5.62 21.80 1.62
CA ASP A 83 -6.27 20.62 1.04
C ASP A 83 -6.39 20.68 -0.49
N GLU A 84 -6.27 21.87 -1.08
CA GLU A 84 -6.42 22.10 -2.51
C GLU A 84 -5.57 23.31 -2.94
N LEU A 85 -4.97 23.21 -4.13
CA LEU A 85 -4.31 24.33 -4.83
C LEU A 85 -4.73 24.31 -6.29
N THR A 86 -4.86 25.50 -6.89
CA THR A 86 -4.99 25.65 -8.35
C THR A 86 -3.72 26.30 -8.89
N VAL A 87 -3.05 25.64 -9.81
CA VAL A 87 -1.82 26.13 -10.46
C VAL A 87 -2.05 26.07 -11.97
N ASP A 88 -1.94 27.21 -12.65
CA ASP A 88 -2.13 27.31 -14.10
C ASP A 88 -3.43 26.67 -14.63
N GLY A 89 -4.49 26.70 -13.82
CA GLY A 89 -5.80 26.11 -14.14
C GLY A 89 -5.91 24.61 -13.84
N GLU A 90 -4.83 23.95 -13.44
CA GLU A 90 -4.85 22.59 -12.92
C GLU A 90 -5.11 22.58 -11.40
N ARG A 91 -5.97 21.66 -10.96
CA ARG A 91 -6.35 21.50 -9.56
C ARG A 91 -5.57 20.34 -8.93
N HIS A 92 -4.81 20.64 -7.90
CA HIS A 92 -4.11 19.66 -7.06
C HIS A 92 -4.84 19.49 -5.73
N LEU A 93 -4.81 18.28 -5.15
CA LEU A 93 -5.51 17.94 -3.91
C LEU A 93 -4.59 17.31 -2.87
N SER A 94 -4.84 17.47 -1.57
CA SER A 94 -4.20 16.64 -0.55
C SER A 94 -4.99 15.35 -0.33
N TRP A 95 -4.32 14.20 -0.34
CA TRP A 95 -4.94 12.89 -0.09
C TRP A 95 -3.89 11.87 0.38
N ASP A 96 -4.34 10.68 0.78
CA ASP A 96 -3.43 9.57 1.06
C ASP A 96 -3.29 8.68 -0.18
N GLU A 97 -2.12 8.72 -0.79
CA GLU A 97 -1.68 7.88 -1.90
C GLU A 97 -1.47 6.43 -1.43
N ALA A 98 -1.43 5.51 -2.39
CA ALA A 98 -1.06 4.13 -2.18
C ALA A 98 0.14 3.80 -3.07
N VAL A 99 1.30 3.59 -2.46
CA VAL A 99 2.51 3.20 -3.17
C VAL A 99 2.68 1.70 -3.11
N GLU A 100 2.84 1.07 -4.28
CA GLU A 100 3.13 -0.35 -4.36
C GLU A 100 4.48 -0.66 -3.69
N ARG A 101 4.48 -1.68 -2.83
CA ARG A 101 5.68 -2.30 -2.28
C ARG A 101 5.68 -3.76 -2.66
N GLU A 102 6.86 -4.26 -3.00
CA GLU A 102 7.10 -5.67 -3.28
C GLU A 102 8.20 -6.18 -2.35
N ILE A 103 7.91 -7.28 -1.66
CA ILE A 103 8.86 -8.03 -0.85
C ILE A 103 9.00 -9.40 -1.49
N VAL A 104 10.19 -9.68 -2.02
CA VAL A 104 10.53 -11.01 -2.53
C VAL A 104 10.74 -11.93 -1.34
N ALA A 105 10.06 -13.08 -1.32
CA ALA A 105 10.11 -13.96 -0.18
C ALA A 105 11.45 -14.69 -0.09
N GLY A 106 12.11 -14.51 1.05
CA GLY A 106 12.61 -15.62 1.86
C GLY A 106 11.82 -15.63 3.17
N ALA A 107 11.87 -16.71 3.95
CA ALA A 107 11.32 -16.67 5.31
C ALA A 107 12.14 -15.66 6.13
N GLY A 108 11.50 -14.60 6.66
CA GLY A 108 12.22 -13.62 7.46
C GLY A 108 11.55 -12.25 7.65
N PRO A 109 12.21 -11.38 8.43
CA PRO A 109 11.74 -10.02 8.67
C PRO A 109 11.99 -9.13 7.44
N PHE A 110 11.10 -8.16 7.22
CA PHE A 110 11.31 -7.06 6.29
C PHE A 110 11.15 -5.72 6.99
N ARG A 111 11.77 -4.68 6.42
CA ARG A 111 11.65 -3.30 6.90
C ARG A 111 11.65 -2.32 5.73
N ILE A 112 10.74 -1.36 5.80
CA ILE A 112 10.68 -0.15 5.00
C ILE A 112 10.92 1.01 5.95
N ALA A 113 11.96 1.80 5.70
CA ALA A 113 12.24 2.99 6.49
C ALA A 113 11.18 4.06 6.25
N ALA A 114 10.95 4.91 7.26
CA ALA A 114 10.22 6.15 7.09
C ALA A 114 10.91 7.00 6.02
N GLY A 115 10.14 7.83 5.32
CA GLY A 115 10.71 8.69 4.31
C GLY A 115 9.75 9.77 3.85
N HIS A 116 10.30 10.65 3.02
CA HIS A 116 9.55 11.73 2.40
C HIS A 116 10.12 12.03 1.01
N GLU A 117 9.28 12.65 0.19
CA GLU A 117 9.62 13.17 -1.13
C GLU A 117 8.95 14.52 -1.30
N GLU A 118 9.65 15.47 -1.91
CA GLU A 118 9.13 16.82 -2.16
C GLU A 118 9.17 17.14 -3.65
N GLU A 119 8.08 17.75 -4.13
CA GLU A 119 7.91 18.18 -5.51
C GLU A 119 7.45 19.65 -5.49
N VAL A 120 8.21 20.54 -6.13
CA VAL A 120 7.86 21.97 -6.22
C VAL A 120 6.86 22.17 -7.34
N LEU A 121 5.78 22.90 -7.07
CA LEU A 121 4.79 23.25 -8.09
C LEU A 121 5.32 24.41 -8.95
N GLU A 122 4.97 24.39 -10.24
CA GLU A 122 5.35 25.43 -11.18
C GLU A 122 4.89 26.83 -10.72
N GLY A 123 5.59 27.86 -11.21
CA GLY A 123 5.30 29.25 -10.86
C GLY A 123 5.53 29.62 -9.39
N GLY A 124 6.12 28.72 -8.58
CA GLY A 124 6.31 28.95 -7.14
C GLY A 124 5.00 28.92 -6.35
N ALA A 125 3.95 28.30 -6.91
CA ALA A 125 2.62 28.25 -6.30
C ALA A 125 2.57 27.44 -4.99
N GLY A 126 3.59 26.60 -4.75
CA GLY A 126 3.67 25.76 -3.56
C GLY A 126 4.55 24.54 -3.78
N ARG A 127 4.32 23.51 -2.97
CA ARG A 127 4.95 22.19 -3.09
C ARG A 127 4.01 21.07 -2.65
N ILE A 128 4.25 19.88 -3.18
CA ILE A 128 3.67 18.62 -2.72
C ILE A 128 4.72 17.94 -1.86
N VAL A 129 4.35 17.57 -0.63
CA VAL A 129 5.18 16.76 0.26
C VAL A 129 4.50 15.41 0.44
N ARG A 130 5.20 14.34 0.08
CA ARG A 130 4.78 12.95 0.32
C ARG A 130 5.53 12.42 1.51
N THR A 131 4.84 11.87 2.52
CA THR A 131 5.47 11.25 3.69
C THR A 131 4.92 9.85 3.93
N TRP A 132 5.75 8.95 4.43
CA TRP A 132 5.33 7.63 4.89
C TRP A 132 6.04 7.22 6.17
N GLU A 133 5.27 6.53 7.00
CA GLU A 133 5.75 5.95 8.25
C GLU A 133 6.61 4.71 7.98
N PRO A 134 7.49 4.31 8.92
CA PRO A 134 8.22 3.06 8.76
C PRO A 134 7.26 1.88 8.86
N LEU A 135 7.51 0.85 8.05
CA LEU A 135 6.75 -0.40 8.09
C LEU A 135 7.70 -1.57 8.30
N ALA A 136 7.37 -2.46 9.22
CA ALA A 136 8.11 -3.69 9.45
C ALA A 136 7.14 -4.85 9.64
N GLY A 137 7.58 -6.03 9.26
CA GLY A 137 6.78 -7.25 9.39
C GLY A 137 7.62 -8.50 9.15
N VAL A 138 6.96 -9.64 9.13
CA VAL A 138 7.57 -10.94 8.87
C VAL A 138 6.79 -11.61 7.75
N LEU A 139 7.52 -12.17 6.78
CA LEU A 139 6.96 -13.03 5.75
C LEU A 139 7.43 -14.46 6.01
N SER A 140 6.49 -15.39 6.17
CA SER A 140 6.77 -16.82 6.34
C SER A 140 6.12 -17.61 5.20
N VAL A 141 6.83 -18.63 4.74
CA VAL A 141 6.35 -19.58 3.73
C VAL A 141 6.59 -20.97 4.28
N VAL A 142 5.54 -21.79 4.28
CA VAL A 142 5.59 -23.18 4.73
C VAL A 142 4.95 -24.03 3.65
N THR A 143 5.62 -25.12 3.29
CA THR A 143 5.11 -26.14 2.38
C THR A 143 4.73 -27.39 3.18
N ARG A 144 3.67 -28.07 2.75
CA ARG A 144 3.25 -29.34 3.32
C ARG A 144 2.73 -30.22 2.20
N GLU A 145 3.13 -31.49 2.19
CA GLU A 145 2.53 -32.49 1.30
C GLU A 145 1.06 -32.71 1.66
N MET A 146 0.22 -32.75 0.63
CA MET A 146 -1.18 -33.12 0.78
C MET A 146 -1.29 -34.65 0.80
N ALA A 147 -2.05 -35.20 1.73
CA ALA A 147 -2.29 -36.64 1.78
C ALA A 147 -3.08 -37.10 0.54
N PRO A 148 -2.88 -38.33 0.04
CA PRO A 148 -3.64 -38.85 -1.08
C PRO A 148 -5.15 -38.90 -0.78
N GLY A 149 -5.99 -38.36 -1.68
CA GLY A 149 -7.46 -38.47 -1.60
C GLY A 149 -8.22 -37.21 -1.17
N LEU A 150 -7.60 -36.04 -1.25
CA LEU A 150 -8.27 -34.73 -1.33
C LEU A 150 -8.50 -34.33 -2.80
#